data_AF-A0A967JVL5-F1
#
_entry.id   AF-A0A967JVL5-F1
#
_cell.length_a   1.000
_cell.length_b   1.000
_cell.length_c   1.000
_cell.angle_alpha   90.00
_cell.angle_beta   90.00
_cell.angle_gamma   90.00
#
_symmetry.space_group_name_H-M   'P 1'
#
loop_
_entity.id
_entity.type
_entity.pdbx_description
1 polymer ?
#
loop_
_entity_poly.entity_id
_entity_poly.type
_entity_poly.pdbx_seq_one_letter_code
_entity_poly.pdbx_strand_id
1 'polypeptide(L)' 'PTLVGGSVIVETIFAIPGLGRLFVDAASQRDITVLMGLTLLSGAATLIGILLADVAYVLIDPRVRRA' A
#
# COMPACT_ATOMS: atom_id res chain seq x y z
N PRO A 1 7.82 -2.87 -0.57
CA PRO A 1 7.30 -3.95 0.31
C PRO A 1 7.84 -3.91 1.75
N THR A 2 9.13 -3.59 1.95
CA THR A 2 9.76 -3.52 3.28
C THR A 2 9.20 -2.44 4.19
N LEU A 3 8.79 -1.29 3.63
CA LEU A 3 8.14 -0.20 4.39
C LEU A 3 6.77 -0.60 4.97
N VAL A 4 5.99 -1.39 4.25
CA VAL A 4 4.66 -1.87 4.70
C VAL A 4 4.81 -2.93 5.80
N GLY A 5 5.81 -3.81 5.69
CA GLY A 5 6.14 -4.77 6.76
C GLY A 5 6.62 -4.11 8.05
N GLY A 6 7.40 -3.03 7.95
CA GLY A 6 7.81 -2.23 9.11
C GLY A 6 6.65 -1.49 9.79
N SER A 7 5.66 -1.02 9.03
CA SER A 7 4.44 -0.37 9.56
C SER A 7 3.66 -1.30 10.50
N VAL A 8 3.54 -2.59 10.15
CA VAL A 8 2.81 -3.58 10.97
C VAL A 8 3.45 -3.74 12.35
N ILE A 9 4.78 -3.71 12.42
CA ILE A 9 5.53 -3.82 13.68
C ILE A 9 5.28 -2.58 14.55
N VAL A 10 5.30 -1.39 13.95
CA VAL A 10 5.01 -0.12 14.66
C VAL A 10 3.56 -0.10 15.15
N GLU A 11 2.59 -0.51 14.33
CA GLU A 11 1.17 -0.60 14.70
C GLU A 11 0.94 -1.56 15.88
N THR A 12 1.70 -2.66 15.94
CA THR A 12 1.61 -3.64 17.02
C THR A 12 2.25 -3.14 18.31
N ILE A 13 3.42 -2.49 18.24
CA ILE A 13 4.14 -1.99 19.42
C ILE A 13 3.40 -0.81 20.06
N PHE A 14 2.83 0.09 19.25
CA PHE A 14 2.11 1.28 19.75
C PHE A 14 0.61 1.08 19.92
N ALA A 15 0.08 -0.13 19.70
CA ALA A 15 -1.35 -0.46 19.73
C ALA A 15 -2.23 0.48 18.88
N ILE A 16 -1.67 1.05 17.81
CA ILE A 16 -2.39 1.93 16.90
C ILE A 16 -3.21 1.05 15.94
N PRO A 17 -4.53 1.27 15.80
CA PRO A 17 -5.34 0.53 14.84
C PRO A 17 -4.92 0.92 13.41
N GLY A 18 -4.27 -0.01 12.71
CA GLY A 18 -3.81 0.18 11.34
C GLY A 18 -4.16 -1.01 10.43
N LEU A 19 -4.04 -0.78 9.11
CA LEU A 19 -4.37 -1.77 8.09
C LEU A 19 -3.41 -2.98 8.11
N GLY A 20 -2.18 -2.78 8.59
CA GLY A 20 -1.18 -3.85 8.73
C GLY A 20 -1.53 -4.83 9.84
N ARG A 21 -1.95 -4.32 11.01
CA ARG A 21 -2.43 -5.16 12.10
C ARG A 21 -3.73 -5.90 11.74
N LEU A 22 -4.67 -5.23 11.06
CA LEU A 22 -5.88 -5.87 10.52
C LEU A 22 -5.56 -7.01 9.54
N PHE A 23 -4.52 -6.87 8.73
CA PHE A 23 -4.09 -7.91 7.81
C PHE A 23 -3.55 -9.15 8.56
N VAL A 24 -2.76 -8.95 9.62
CA VAL A 24 -2.24 -10.04 10.46
C VAL A 24 -3.36 -10.74 11.24
N ASP A 25 -4.28 -9.97 11.81
CA ASP A 25 -5.43 -10.51 12.54
C ASP A 25 -6.37 -11.29 11.61
N ALA A 26 -6.65 -10.77 10.41
CA ALA A 26 -7.45 -11.47 9.39
C ALA A 26 -6.75 -12.75 8.88
N ALA A 27 -5.42 -12.73 8.73
CA ALA A 27 -4.64 -13.91 8.40
C ALA A 27 -4.69 -14.98 9.50
N SER A 28 -4.62 -14.56 10.76
CA SER A 28 -4.71 -15.46 11.92
C SER A 28 -6.10 -16.07 12.06
N GLN A 29 -7.16 -15.28 11.84
CA GLN A 29 -8.56 -15.72 11.89
C GLN A 29 -9.03 -16.39 10.59
N ARG A 30 -8.15 -16.50 9.57
CA ARG A 30 -8.47 -17.00 8.22
C ARG A 30 -9.68 -16.31 7.61
N ASP A 31 -9.88 -15.03 7.88
CA ASP A 31 -10.93 -14.25 7.27
C ASP A 31 -10.51 -13.83 5.84
N ILE A 32 -10.85 -14.69 4.89
CA ILE A 32 -10.50 -14.51 3.46
C ILE A 32 -11.16 -13.26 2.89
N THR A 33 -12.32 -12.84 3.40
CA THR A 33 -13.03 -11.64 2.91
C THR A 33 -12.24 -10.38 3.21
N VAL A 34 -11.77 -10.24 4.45
CA VAL A 34 -10.99 -9.09 4.90
C VAL A 34 -9.61 -9.07 4.23
N LEU A 35 -8.95 -10.23 4.12
CA LEU A 35 -7.67 -10.33 3.41
C LEU A 35 -7.78 -9.93 1.94
N MET A 36 -8.83 -10.39 1.25
CA MET A 36 -9.05 -10.05 -0.15
C MET A 36 -9.35 -8.56 -0.31
N GLY A 37 -10.16 -7.96 0.56
CA GLY A 37 -10.42 -6.52 0.57
C GLY A 37 -9.15 -5.68 0.78
N LEU A 38 -8.32 -6.04 1.75
CA LEU A 38 -7.04 -5.38 2.02
C LEU A 38 -6.04 -5.54 0.85
N THR A 39 -6.02 -6.71 0.22
CA THR A 39 -5.15 -6.99 -0.92
C THR A 39 -5.56 -6.16 -2.13
N LEU A 40 -6.85 -6.08 -2.44
CA LEU A 40 -7.36 -5.24 -3.52
C LEU A 40 -7.11 -3.74 -3.24
N LEU A 41 -7.32 -3.29 -2.00
CA LEU A 41 -7.07 -1.91 -1.61
C LEU A 41 -5.59 -1.53 -1.74
N SER A 42 -4.68 -2.39 -1.26
CA SER A 42 -3.23 -2.16 -1.36
C SER A 42 -2.74 -2.20 -2.82
N GLY A 43 -3.30 -3.08 -3.65
CA GLY A 43 -3.07 -3.10 -5.09
C GLY A 43 -3.54 -1.81 -5.78
N ALA A 44 -4.75 -1.34 -5.47
CA ALA A 44 -5.29 -0.09 -6.00
C ALA A 44 -4.44 1.13 -5.58
N ALA A 45 -4.02 1.19 -4.31
CA ALA A 45 -3.12 2.24 -3.82
C ALA A 45 -1.76 2.23 -4.52
N THR A 46 -1.24 1.03 -4.82
CA THR A 46 0.01 0.87 -5.59
C THR A 46 -0.14 1.38 -7.01
N LEU A 47 -1.25 1.04 -7.69
CA LEU A 47 -1.56 1.56 -9.02
C LEU A 47 -1.67 3.08 -9.03
N ILE A 48 -2.33 3.66 -8.03
CA ILE A 48 -2.41 5.12 -7.87
C ILE A 48 -1.01 5.70 -7.66
N GLY A 49 -0.17 5.08 -6.84
CA GLY A 49 1.21 5.52 -6.61
C GLY A 49 2.06 5.49 -7.88
N ILE A 50 1.92 4.45 -8.70
CA ILE A 50 2.60 4.35 -10.00
C ILE A 50 2.06 5.41 -10.97
N LEU A 51 0.75 5.61 -11.06
CA LEU A 51 0.15 6.63 -11.90
C LEU A 51 0.61 8.05 -11.50
N LEU A 52 0.67 8.32 -10.20
CA LEU A 52 1.20 9.57 -9.66
C LEU A 52 2.68 9.74 -10.01
N ALA A 53 3.47 8.66 -9.97
CA ALA A 53 4.87 8.69 -10.39
C ALA A 53 4.99 9.02 -11.88
N ASP A 54 4.17 8.42 -12.75
CA ASP A 54 4.15 8.70 -14.19
C ASP A 54 3.76 10.16 -14.47
N VAL A 55 2.72 10.67 -13.80
CA VAL A 55 2.30 12.08 -13.93
C VAL A 55 3.39 13.02 -13.42
N ALA A 56 3.99 12.71 -12.27
CA ALA A 56 5.11 13.49 -11.73
C ALA A 56 6.30 13.48 -12.69
N TYR A 57 6.56 12.36 -13.37
CA TYR A 57 7.62 12.23 -14.37
C TYR A 57 7.37 13.15 -15.58
N VAL A 58 6.14 13.18 -16.09
CA VAL A 58 5.74 14.08 -17.19
C VAL A 58 5.86 15.56 -16.77
N LEU A 59 5.57 15.88 -15.51
CA LEU A 59 5.59 17.25 -15.01
C LEU A 59 7.02 17.76 -14.73
N ILE A 60 7.87 16.90 -14.16
CA ILE A 60 9.22 17.25 -13.73
C ILE A 60 10.24 17.14 -14.87
N ASP A 61 10.08 16.19 -15.80
CA ASP A 61 11.04 15.98 -16.88
C ASP A 61 10.49 16.46 -18.25
N PRO A 62 10.81 17.70 -18.70
CA PRO A 62 10.32 18.25 -19.96
C PRO A 62 10.91 17.57 -21.22
N ARG A 63 11.83 16.60 -21.07
CA ARG A 63 12.44 15.84 -22.17
C ARG A 63 11.48 14.81 -22.78
N VAL A 64 10.56 14.25 -21.99
CA VAL A 64 9.53 13.30 -22.48
C VAL A 64 8.55 13.99 -23.45
N ARG A 65 8.42 15.33 -23.42
CA ARG A 65 7.49 16.09 -24.27
C ARG A 65 7.86 16.13 -25.76
N ARG A 66 9.03 15.65 -26.19
CA ARG A 66 9.56 15.85 -27.56
C ARG A 66 9.79 14.57 -28.39
N ALA A 67 9.38 13.39 -27.91
CA ALA A 67 9.40 12.17 -28.71
C ALA A 67 8.00 11.85 -29.25
#